data_AF-A0A7L5XUX8-F1
#
_entry.id   AF-A0A7L5XUX8-F1
#
_cell.length_a   1.000
_cell.length_b   1.000
_cell.length_c   1.000
_cell.angle_alpha   90.00
_cell.angle_beta   90.00
_cell.angle_gamma   90.00
#
_symmetry.space_group_name_H-M   'P 1'
#
loop_
_entity.id
_entity.type
_entity.pdbx_description
1 polymer ?
#
loop_
_entity_poly.entity_id
_entity_poly.type
_entity_poly.pdbx_seq_one_letter_code
_entity_poly.pdbx_strand_id
1 'polypeptide(L)' 'MSAPLAIHASAVAVGESCVLLRGPSGSGKSAAALALIDLAGAHGLFARLVADDRVLRRAAAG' A
#
# COMPACT_ATOMS: atom_id res chain seq x y z
N MET A 1 8.64 -13.55 17.88
CA MET A 1 8.22 -12.38 17.08
C MET A 1 9.01 -12.41 15.77
N SER A 2 8.37 -12.32 14.60
CA SER A 2 9.10 -12.34 13.32
C SER A 2 9.70 -10.97 13.01
N ALA A 3 10.89 -10.95 12.41
CA ALA A 3 11.57 -9.71 12.03
C ALA A 3 10.83 -9.01 10.86
N PRO A 4 10.88 -7.68 10.76
CA PRO A 4 10.37 -6.96 9.61
C PRO A 4 11.09 -7.38 8.32
N LEU A 5 10.32 -7.60 7.25
CA LEU A 5 10.82 -7.91 5.92
C LEU A 5 10.57 -6.70 4.99
N ALA A 6 11.63 -6.24 4.32
CA ALA A 6 11.52 -5.24 3.27
C ALA A 6 11.08 -5.89 1.96
N ILE A 7 10.04 -5.36 1.34
CA ILE A 7 9.52 -5.85 0.05
C ILE A 7 9.33 -4.70 -0.93
N HIS A 8 9.55 -4.98 -2.23
CA HIS A 8 9.32 -4.02 -3.30
C HIS A 8 7.82 -3.91 -3.60
N ALA A 9 7.20 -2.87 -3.07
CA ALA A 9 5.76 -2.66 -3.10
C ALA A 9 5.42 -1.18 -2.83
N SER A 10 4.18 -0.80 -3.10
CA SER A 10 3.57 0.46 -2.62
C SER A 10 2.43 0.10 -1.67
N ALA A 11 2.28 0.83 -0.56
CA ALA A 11 1.26 0.58 0.45
C ALA A 11 0.32 1.78 0.57
N VAL A 12 -0.99 1.53 0.49
CA VAL A 12 -2.04 2.54 0.61
C VAL A 12 -2.98 2.14 1.73
N ALA A 13 -3.16 3.00 2.73
CA ALA A 13 -4.24 2.86 3.70
C ALA A 13 -5.56 3.25 3.01
N VAL A 14 -6.61 2.44 3.17
CA VAL A 14 -7.97 2.69 2.65
C VAL A 14 -8.97 2.31 3.74
N GLY A 15 -9.65 3.31 4.31
CA GLY A 15 -10.43 3.13 5.53
C GLY A 15 -9.58 2.52 6.65
N GLU A 16 -10.01 1.37 7.17
CA GLU A 16 -9.30 0.62 8.22
C GLU A 16 -8.34 -0.44 7.67
N SER A 17 -8.28 -0.59 6.34
CA SER A 17 -7.47 -1.61 5.67
C SER A 17 -6.21 -1.02 5.05
N CYS A 18 -5.23 -1.88 4.77
CA CYS A 18 -4.02 -1.53 4.03
C CYS A 18 -3.91 -2.40 2.78
N VAL A 19 -3.83 -1.75 1.62
CA VAL A 19 -3.65 -2.40 0.32
C VAL A 19 -2.18 -2.36 -0.05
N LEU A 20 -1.63 -3.53 -0.38
CA LEU A 20 -0.23 -3.68 -0.79
C LEU A 20 -0.14 -3.98 -2.29
N LEU A 21 0.32 -3.00 -3.07
CA LEU A 21 0.50 -3.08 -4.51
C LEU A 21 1.88 -3.66 -4.83
N ARG A 22 1.91 -4.82 -5.48
CA ARG A 22 3.13 -5.55 -5.87
C ARG A 22 3.18 -5.72 -7.38
N GLY A 23 4.39 -5.86 -7.90
CA GLY A 23 4.66 -6.01 -9.33
C GLY A 23 6.11 -5.64 -9.66
N PRO A 24 6.59 -5.98 -10.87
CA PRO A 24 7.94 -5.63 -11.30
C PRO A 24 8.14 -4.10 -11.35
N SER A 25 9.40 -3.65 -11.38
CA SER A 25 9.71 -2.22 -11.57
C SER A 25 9.13 -1.73 -12.90
N GLY A 26 8.57 -0.52 -12.91
CA GLY A 26 7.89 0.04 -14.08
C GLY A 26 6.47 -0.48 -14.35
N SER A 27 5.93 -1.40 -13.54
CA SER A 27 4.57 -1.93 -13.74
C SER A 27 3.42 -0.97 -13.37
N GLY A 28 3.72 0.30 -13.06
CA GLY A 28 2.71 1.31 -12.72
C GLY A 28 2.16 1.27 -11.29
N LYS A 29 2.85 0.65 -10.32
CA LYS A 29 2.39 0.57 -8.91
C LYS A 29 2.08 1.94 -8.30
N SER A 30 2.96 2.93 -8.48
CA SER A 30 2.75 4.28 -7.94
C SER A 30 1.56 4.97 -8.60
N ALA A 31 1.34 4.76 -9.91
CA ALA A 31 0.14 5.27 -10.60
C ALA A 31 -1.14 4.59 -10.09
N ALA A 32 -1.11 3.28 -9.89
CA ALA A 32 -2.24 2.54 -9.31
C ALA A 32 -2.52 2.97 -7.85
N ALA A 33 -1.49 3.31 -7.09
CA ALA A 33 -1.63 3.82 -5.72
C ALA A 33 -2.33 5.18 -5.70
N LEU A 34 -1.96 6.10 -6.60
CA LEU A 34 -2.60 7.40 -6.75
C LEU A 34 -4.07 7.24 -7.19
N ALA A 35 -4.32 6.42 -8.21
CA ALA A 35 -5.68 6.16 -8.68
C ALA A 35 -6.57 5.54 -7.59
N LEU A 36 -6.02 4.68 -6.72
CA LEU A 36 -6.73 4.12 -5.58
C LEU A 36 -7.09 5.19 -4.54
N ILE A 37 -6.19 6.15 -4.28
CA ILE A 37 -6.46 7.27 -3.36
C ILE A 37 -7.58 8.15 -3.91
N ASP A 38 -7.51 8.50 -5.19
CA ASP A 38 -8.52 9.32 -5.86
C ASP A 38 -9.90 8.63 -5.85
N LEU A 39 -9.93 7.33 -6.19
CA LEU A 39 -11.16 6.53 -6.18
C LEU A 39 -11.75 6.43 -4.78
N ALA A 40 -10.95 6.15 -3.75
CA ALA A 40 -11.41 6.10 -2.37
C ALA A 40 -11.98 7.46 -1.92
N GLY A 41 -11.31 8.56 -2.26
CA GLY A 41 -11.81 9.91 -2.00
C GLY A 41 -13.14 10.19 -2.67
N ALA A 42 -13.32 9.77 -3.93
CA ALA A 42 -14.59 9.89 -4.65
C ALA A 42 -15.74 9.09 -3.99
N HIS A 43 -15.41 8.03 -3.25
CA HIS A 43 -16.36 7.25 -2.45
C HIS A 43 -16.50 7.73 -0.99
N GLY A 44 -15.91 8.86 -0.63
CA GLY A 44 -15.97 9.40 0.74
C GLY A 44 -15.15 8.59 1.76
N LEU A 45 -14.22 7.76 1.29
CA LEU A 45 -13.33 6.96 2.12
C LEU A 45 -12.01 7.69 2.35
N PHE A 46 -11.45 7.51 3.55
CA PHE A 46 -10.07 7.89 3.80
C PHE A 46 -9.13 7.02 2.96
N ALA A 47 -8.20 7.63 2.24
CA ALA A 47 -7.06 6.92 1.67
C ALA A 47 -5.80 7.76 1.68
N ARG A 48 -4.66 7.10 1.90
CA ARG A 48 -3.35 7.76 1.90
C ARG A 48 -2.22 6.78 1.59
N LEU A 49 -1.22 7.27 0.87
CA LEU A 49 0.04 6.56 0.70
C LEU A 49 0.76 6.42 2.04
N VAL A 50 1.08 5.18 2.41
CA VAL A 50 1.82 4.86 3.64
C VAL A 50 3.31 4.69 3.32
N ALA A 51 3.62 4.05 2.19
CA ALA A 51 4.99 3.84 1.71
C ALA A 51 4.99 3.60 0.20
N ASP A 52 6.08 3.97 -0.48
CA ASP A 52 6.31 3.69 -1.89
C ASP A 52 7.69 3.03 -2.07
N ASP A 53 7.82 2.22 -3.13
CA ASP A 53 9.01 1.47 -3.55
C ASP A 53 9.54 0.40 -2.58
N ARG A 54 9.60 0.67 -1.27
CA ARG A 54 10.07 -0.23 -0.22
C ARG A 54 9.16 -0.19 1.00
N VAL A 55 8.50 -1.31 1.27
CA VAL A 55 7.60 -1.47 2.42
C VAL A 55 8.22 -2.42 3.44
N LEU A 56 8.30 -1.99 4.70
CA LEU A 56 8.61 -2.88 5.82
C LEU A 56 7.33 -3.57 6.31
N ARG A 57 7.27 -4.89 6.19
CA ARG A 57 6.13 -5.70 6.64
C ARG A 57 6.56 -6.63 7.77
N ARG A 58 5.71 -6.77 8.78
CA ARG A 58 5.86 -7.77 9.84
C ARG A 58 4.54 -8.53 10.01
N ALA A 59 4.61 -9.84 10.21
CA ALA A 59 3.44 -10.59 10.63
C ALA A 59 3.11 -10.28 12.10
N ALA A 60 1.89 -9.84 12.35
CA ALA A 60 1.32 -9.81 13.70
C ALA A 60 0.52 -11.10 13.90
N ALA A 61 0.67 -11.75 15.07
CA ALA A 61 -0.28 -12.77 15.49
C ALA A 61 -1.58 -12.05 15.86
N GLY A 62 -2.71 -12.52 15.31
CA GLY A 62 -4.04 -12.08 15.70
C GLY A 62 -4.49 -12.74 16.98
#